data_AF-A0A418VUV7-F1
#
_entry.id   AF-A0A418VUV7-F1
#
_cell.length_a   1.000
_cell.length_b   1.000
_cell.length_c   1.000
_cell.angle_alpha   90.00
_cell.angle_beta   90.00
_cell.angle_gamma   90.00
#
_symmetry.space_group_name_H-M   'P 1'
#
loop_
_entity.id
_entity.type
_entity.pdbx_description
1 polymer ?
#
loop_
_entity_poly.entity_id
_entity_poly.type
_entity_poly.pdbx_seq_one_letter_code
_entity_poly.pdbx_strand_id
1 'polypeptide(L)' 'MTPIPAPPLATRSASVTHLHRAIPAPRVCQWIEGEPTPDDSCKCGAPSAPGHAYCGPHLRRAYRIPPDAQPTP' A
#
# COMPACT_ATOMS: atom_id res chain seq x y z
N MET A 1 -14.03 29.30 -33.66
CA MET A 1 -13.30 28.25 -32.93
C MET A 1 -11.97 28.83 -32.51
N THR A 2 -11.79 29.13 -31.22
CA THR A 2 -10.57 29.72 -30.66
C THR A 2 -9.77 28.61 -29.95
N PRO A 3 -8.45 28.46 -30.18
CA PRO A 3 -7.66 27.45 -29.46
C PRO A 3 -7.43 27.87 -28.00
N ILE A 4 -7.57 26.90 -27.09
CA ILE A 4 -7.29 27.06 -25.65
C ILE A 4 -5.77 26.99 -25.45
N PRO A 5 -5.12 27.96 -24.78
CA PRO A 5 -3.70 27.88 -24.48
C PRO A 5 -3.42 26.78 -23.45
N ALA A 6 -2.42 25.94 -23.72
CA ALA A 6 -1.97 24.90 -22.78
C ALA A 6 -1.29 25.53 -21.54
N PRO A 7 -1.55 25.02 -20.32
CA PRO A 7 -0.90 25.50 -19.11
C PRO A 7 0.60 25.11 -19.11
N PRO A 8 1.50 25.94 -18.52
CA PRO A 8 2.91 25.60 -18.43
C PRO A 8 3.11 24.40 -17.49
N LEU A 9 3.88 23.41 -17.93
CA LEU A 9 4.35 22.30 -17.11
C LEU A 9 5.31 22.83 -16.01
N ALA A 10 4.75 23.23 -14.88
CA ALA A 10 5.53 23.52 -13.69
C ALA A 10 5.80 22.20 -12.94
N THR A 11 6.97 21.59 -13.19
CA THR A 11 7.50 20.50 -12.37
C THR A 11 7.84 21.04 -10.99
N ARG A 12 6.92 20.91 -10.03
CA ARG A 12 7.23 21.10 -8.60
C ARG A 12 7.57 19.75 -7.99
N SER A 13 8.86 19.43 -8.01
CA SER A 13 9.40 18.31 -7.24
C SER A 13 9.36 18.71 -5.76
N ALA A 14 8.35 18.24 -5.03
CA ALA A 14 8.26 18.44 -3.59
C ALA A 14 9.22 17.46 -2.90
N SER A 15 10.26 17.98 -2.25
CA SER A 15 11.10 17.20 -1.34
C SER A 15 10.25 16.72 -0.17
N VAL A 16 9.91 15.44 -0.14
CA VAL A 16 9.16 14.84 0.96
C VAL A 16 10.12 14.59 2.11
N THR A 17 10.14 15.49 3.09
CA THR A 17 10.75 15.21 4.41
C THR A 17 9.97 14.05 5.03
N HIS A 18 10.55 12.85 5.02
CA HIS A 18 9.93 11.64 5.57
C HIS A 18 9.92 11.71 7.11
N LEU A 19 8.97 12.45 7.67
CA LEU A 19 8.62 12.33 9.07
C LEU A 19 8.06 10.92 9.29
N HIS A 20 8.84 10.04 9.92
CA HIS A 20 8.43 8.71 10.36
C HIS A 20 7.42 8.83 11.51
N ARG A 21 6.26 9.41 11.23
CA ARG A 21 5.11 9.34 12.13
C ARG A 21 4.70 7.86 12.13
N ALA A 22 4.77 7.22 13.30
CA ALA A 22 4.26 5.86 13.47
C ALA A 22 2.79 5.84 13.04
N ILE A 23 2.54 5.41 11.81
CA ILE A 23 1.19 5.31 11.28
C ILE A 23 0.54 4.19 12.08
N PRO A 24 -0.57 4.47 12.81
CA PRO A 24 -1.24 3.41 13.54
C PRO A 24 -1.61 2.30 12.57
N ALA A 25 -1.35 1.05 12.96
CA ALA A 25 -1.69 -0.09 12.14
C ALA A 25 -3.16 0.02 11.71
N PRO A 26 -3.47 -0.19 10.42
CA PRO A 26 -4.82 -0.02 9.92
C PRO A 26 -5.72 -1.04 10.62
N ARG A 27 -6.91 -0.58 11.04
CA ARG A 27 -7.88 -1.46 11.74
C ARG A 27 -8.45 -2.56 10.84
N VAL A 28 -8.36 -2.36 9.53
CA VAL A 28 -8.86 -3.28 8.50
C VAL A 28 -7.76 -3.66 7.53
N CYS A 29 -7.83 -4.89 7.05
CA CYS A 29 -6.86 -5.55 6.19
C CYS A 29 -6.73 -4.81 4.86
N GLN A 30 -5.49 -4.44 4.53
CA GLN A 30 -5.15 -3.68 3.33
C GLN A 30 -4.81 -4.56 2.13
N TRP A 31 -5.06 -5.87 2.21
CA TRP A 31 -4.74 -6.76 1.10
C TRP A 31 -5.64 -6.47 -0.10
N ILE A 32 -5.05 -6.24 -1.27
CA ILE A 32 -5.76 -5.98 -2.51
C ILE A 32 -5.90 -7.29 -3.29
N GLU A 33 -7.13 -7.63 -3.68
CA GLU A 33 -7.39 -8.74 -4.59
C GLU A 33 -7.64 -8.21 -6.01
N GLY A 34 -6.75 -8.54 -6.95
CA GLY A 34 -6.83 -8.09 -8.34
C GLY A 34 -6.15 -6.75 -8.59
N GLU A 35 -6.70 -5.98 -9.53
CA GLU A 35 -6.14 -4.68 -9.93
C GLU A 35 -6.40 -3.61 -8.87
N PRO A 36 -5.38 -2.83 -8.49
CA PRO A 36 -5.56 -1.75 -7.54
C PRO A 36 -6.42 -0.66 -8.18
N THR A 37 -7.58 -0.41 -7.59
CA THR A 37 -8.38 0.77 -7.90
C THR A 37 -8.07 1.88 -6.91
N PRO A 38 -8.31 3.15 -7.26
CA PRO A 38 -8.15 4.26 -6.31
C PRO A 38 -9.17 4.23 -5.16
N ASP A 39 -10.20 3.39 -5.27
CA ASP A 39 -11.18 3.15 -4.22
C ASP A 39 -10.79 1.93 -3.36
N ASP A 40 -11.20 1.93 -2.09
CA ASP A 40 -10.93 0.85 -1.15
C ASP A 40 -11.71 -0.46 -1.47
N SER A 41 -12.56 -0.48 -2.51
CA SER A 41 -13.38 -1.63 -2.94
C SER A 41 -12.59 -2.91 -3.23
N CYS A 42 -11.33 -2.80 -3.66
CA CYS A 42 -10.50 -3.98 -3.96
C CYS A 42 -9.78 -4.54 -2.72
N LYS A 43 -9.95 -3.91 -1.54
CA LYS A 43 -9.32 -4.35 -0.30
C LYS A 43 -10.17 -5.39 0.40
N CYS A 44 -9.49 -6.34 1.04
CA CYS A 44 -10.11 -7.40 1.82
C CYS A 44 -11.04 -6.86 2.93
N GLY A 45 -10.67 -5.77 3.62
CA GLY A 45 -11.54 -5.11 4.60
C GLY A 45 -11.78 -5.88 5.92
N ALA A 46 -11.40 -7.15 6.01
CA ALA A 46 -11.44 -7.94 7.24
C ALA A 46 -10.62 -7.29 8.37
N PRO A 47 -10.90 -7.55 9.66
CA PRO A 47 -10.10 -6.98 10.75
C PRO A 47 -8.61 -7.35 10.61
N SER A 48 -7.74 -6.34 10.74
CA SER A 48 -6.29 -6.56 10.75
C SER A 48 -5.85 -7.27 12.02
N ALA A 49 -4.78 -8.05 11.92
CA ALA A 49 -4.12 -8.56 13.11
C ALA A 49 -3.42 -7.41 13.88
N PRO A 50 -3.29 -7.51 15.22
CA PRO A 50 -2.66 -6.46 16.02
C PRO A 50 -1.23 -6.17 15.55
N GLY A 51 -0.90 -4.90 15.30
CA GLY A 51 0.44 -4.50 14.84
C GLY A 51 0.72 -4.76 13.36
N HIS A 52 -0.26 -5.23 12.60
CA HIS A 52 -0.09 -5.60 11.20
C HIS A 52 -1.08 -4.88 10.27
N ALA A 53 -0.72 -4.79 8.99
CA ALA A 53 -1.59 -4.22 7.96
C ALA A 53 -2.60 -5.22 7.36
N TYR A 54 -2.47 -6.51 7.69
CA TYR A 54 -3.22 -7.59 7.07
C TYR A 54 -3.91 -8.47 8.12
N CYS A 55 -5.00 -9.13 7.72
CA CYS A 55 -5.62 -10.19 8.50
C CYS A 55 -4.74 -11.46 8.49
N GLY A 56 -5.00 -12.40 9.39
CA GLY A 56 -4.21 -13.64 9.54
C GLY A 56 -3.96 -14.42 8.22
N PRO A 57 -4.97 -14.65 7.37
CA PRO A 57 -4.78 -15.31 6.08
C PRO A 57 -3.82 -14.54 5.15
N HIS A 58 -3.99 -13.23 5.06
CA HIS A 58 -3.19 -12.38 4.19
C HIS A 58 -1.78 -12.12 4.74
N LEU A 59 -1.58 -12.17 6.06
CA LEU A 59 -0.25 -12.17 6.66
C LEU A 59 0.58 -13.37 6.24
N ARG A 60 0.00 -14.58 6.33
CA ARG A 60 0.68 -15.81 5.90
C ARG A 60 1.01 -15.79 4.42
N ARG A 61 0.24 -15.06 3.60
CA ARG A 61 0.52 -14.90 2.16
C ARG A 61 1.62 -13.87 1.92
N ALA A 62 1.59 -12.74 2.61
CA ALA A 62 2.57 -11.65 2.49
C ALA A 62 3.97 -12.08 2.94
N TYR A 63 4.06 -12.79 4.06
CA TYR A 63 5.32 -13.11 4.73
C TYR A 63 5.74 -14.58 4.56
N ARG A 64 5.32 -15.25 3.47
CA ARG A 64 5.93 -16.55 3.16
C ARG A 64 7.41 -16.32 2.92
N ILE A 65 8.23 -16.92 3.76
CA ILE A 65 9.67 -16.99 3.54
C ILE A 65 9.86 -17.91 2.33
N PRO A 66 10.54 -17.46 1.25
CA PRO A 66 10.87 -18.35 0.15
C PRO A 66 11.74 -19.51 0.68
N PRO A 67 11.62 -20.73 0.12
CA PRO A 67 12.35 -21.89 0.60
C PRO A 67 13.88 -21.70 0.57
N ASP A 68 14.38 -20.86 -0.34
CA ASP A 68 15.79 -20.50 -0.49
C ASP A 68 16.31 -19.54 0.60
N ALA A 69 15.41 -18.82 1.29
CA ALA A 69 15.75 -17.94 2.40
C ALA A 69 15.67 -18.63 3.78
N GLN A 70 15.48 -19.96 3.80
CA GLN A 70 15.57 -20.73 5.04
C GLN A 70 17.05 -20.78 5.46
N PRO A 71 17.40 -20.38 6.70
CA PRO A 71 18.75 -20.59 7.21
C PRO A 71 19.01 -22.10 7.19
N THR A 72 20.01 -22.53 6.42
CA THR A 72 20.51 -23.90 6.44
C THR A 72 20.95 -24.24 7.88
N PRO A 73 20.58 -25.43 8.41
CA PRO A 73 20.91 -25.84 9.77
C PRO A 73 22.42 -25.93 10.02
#